data_AF-A0A951DCH3-F1
#
_entry.id   AF-A0A951DCH3-F1
#
_cell.length_a   1.000
_cell.length_b   1.000
_cell.length_c   1.000
_cell.angle_alpha   90.00
_cell.angle_beta   90.00
_cell.angle_gamma   90.00
#
_symmetry.space_group_name_H-M   'P 1'
#
loop_
_entity.id
_entity.type
_entity.pdbx_description
1 polymer ?
#
loop_
_entity_poly.entity_id
_entity_poly.type
_entity_poly.pdbx_seq_one_letter_code
_entity_poly.pdbx_strand_id
1 'polypeptide(L)'
;MWIPAAGMFKTDEAGAQELTDTGRYIVDRSVADIVPFLPNNPVVVEGYAEDGLPDQRYIESRQRAADVQHYLESHLHLRPELVGIMPLGDRPPAKTGKSSWDGICIALVVSK
;
A
#
# COMPACT_ATOMS: atom_id res chain seq x y z
N MET A 1 -0.37 0.08 -9.26
CA MET A 1 0.84 -0.80 -9.25
C MET A 1 0.63 -1.82 -8.16
N TRP A 2 0.61 -3.11 -8.50
CA TRP A 2 0.36 -4.19 -7.54
C TRP A 2 1.70 -4.69 -7.00
N ILE A 3 1.86 -4.70 -5.67
CA ILE A 3 3.11 -5.10 -5.01
C ILE A 3 2.77 -6.19 -3.98
N PRO A 4 3.38 -7.39 -4.08
CA PRO A 4 3.11 -8.48 -3.15
C PRO A 4 3.68 -8.18 -1.76
N ALA A 5 3.09 -8.73 -0.70
CA ALA A 5 3.55 -8.53 0.68
C ALA A 5 4.93 -9.14 0.97
N ALA A 6 5.32 -10.17 0.21
CA ALA A 6 6.58 -10.90 0.41
C ALA A 6 7.79 -9.95 0.39
N GLY A 7 8.48 -9.86 1.53
CA GLY A 7 9.65 -8.99 1.71
C GLY A 7 9.32 -7.51 1.90
N MET A 8 8.06 -7.09 1.76
CA MET A 8 7.62 -5.72 2.04
C MET A 8 7.53 -5.46 3.54
N PHE A 9 6.95 -6.40 4.27
CA PHE A 9 6.63 -6.24 5.68
C PHE A 9 7.29 -7.31 6.53
N LYS A 10 7.65 -6.95 7.75
CA LYS A 10 8.02 -7.88 8.83
C LYS A 10 6.98 -7.78 9.93
N THR A 11 6.69 -8.89 10.59
CA THR A 11 5.87 -8.90 11.80
C THR A 11 6.78 -8.70 13.01
N ASP A 12 6.45 -7.75 13.88
CA ASP A 12 7.15 -7.53 15.13
C ASP A 12 6.71 -8.54 16.22
N GLU A 13 7.31 -8.44 17.41
CA GLU A 13 6.99 -9.33 18.54
C GLU A 13 5.56 -9.16 19.06
N ALA A 14 4.92 -8.02 18.80
CA ALA A 14 3.54 -7.72 19.17
C ALA A 14 2.52 -8.16 18.10
N GLY A 15 3.00 -8.67 16.95
CA GLY A 15 2.16 -9.07 15.83
C GLY A 15 1.80 -7.93 14.88
N ALA A 16 2.35 -6.72 15.07
CA ALA A 16 2.17 -5.62 14.14
C ALA A 16 3.10 -5.77 12.93
N GLN A 17 2.62 -5.38 11.76
CA GLN A 17 3.43 -5.33 10.55
C GLN A 17 4.15 -3.99 10.46
N GLU A 18 5.41 -4.04 10.05
CA GLU A 18 6.22 -2.85 9.75
C GLU A 18 6.85 -2.98 8.35
N LEU A 19 6.85 -1.89 7.59
CA LEU A 19 7.56 -1.80 6.32
C LEU A 19 9.08 -1.97 6.51
N THR A 20 9.66 -2.94 5.81
CA THR A 20 11.10 -3.23 5.85
C THR A 20 11.90 -2.30 4.92
N ASP A 21 13.23 -2.27 5.07
CA ASP A 21 14.10 -1.55 4.12
C ASP A 21 14.01 -2.11 2.69
N THR A 22 13.85 -3.43 2.55
CA THR A 22 13.56 -4.06 1.25
C THR A 22 12.23 -3.56 0.69
N GLY A 23 11.21 -3.44 1.54
CA GLY A 23 9.89 -2.91 1.17
C GLY A 23 9.96 -1.47 0.69
N ARG A 24 10.69 -0.61 1.42
CA ARG A 24 10.96 0.78 1.05
C ARG A 24 11.59 0.88 -0.35
N TYR A 25 12.64 0.12 -0.60
CA TYR A 25 13.29 0.05 -1.91
C TYR A 25 12.34 -0.41 -3.03
N ILE A 26 11.47 -1.39 -2.75
CA ILE A 26 10.46 -1.85 -3.70
C ILE A 26 9.44 -0.73 -4.00
N VAL A 27 9.01 0.02 -2.99
CA VAL A 27 8.13 1.19 -3.16
C VAL A 27 8.79 2.23 -4.04
N ASP A 28 10.03 2.63 -3.75
CA ASP A 28 10.76 3.64 -4.52
C ASP A 28 10.86 3.25 -5.99
N ARG A 29 11.22 1.99 -6.28
CA ARG A 29 11.30 1.49 -7.65
C ARG A 29 9.94 1.44 -8.34
N SER A 30 8.88 1.11 -7.60
CA SER A 30 7.54 1.04 -8.15
C SER A 30 7.04 2.42 -8.55
N VAL A 31 7.27 3.44 -7.73
CA VAL A 31 6.77 4.79 -7.98
C VAL A 31 7.69 5.65 -8.86
N ALA A 32 8.91 5.19 -9.17
CA ALA A 32 9.93 5.95 -9.89
C ALA A 32 9.41 6.64 -11.17
N ASP A 33 8.68 5.90 -12.00
CA ASP A 33 8.17 6.42 -13.29
C ASP A 33 7.04 7.44 -13.11
N ILE A 34 6.39 7.46 -11.94
CA ILE A 34 5.27 8.36 -11.66
C ILE A 34 5.64 9.56 -10.77
N VAL A 35 6.87 9.64 -10.27
CA VAL A 35 7.36 10.74 -9.42
C VAL A 35 7.00 12.13 -9.98
N PRO A 36 7.16 12.43 -11.29
CA PRO A 36 6.80 13.74 -11.84
C PRO A 36 5.32 14.13 -11.68
N PHE A 37 4.43 13.15 -11.49
CA PHE A 37 2.99 13.38 -11.37
C PHE A 37 2.51 13.47 -9.92
N LEU A 38 3.29 13.02 -8.94
CA LEU A 38 2.88 12.94 -7.52
C LEU A 38 2.51 14.28 -6.87
N PRO A 39 3.19 15.42 -7.11
CA PRO A 39 2.94 16.65 -6.35
C PRO A 39 1.51 17.22 -6.45
N ASN A 40 0.81 16.89 -7.53
CA ASN A 40 -0.49 17.48 -7.88
C ASN A 40 -1.62 16.46 -8.08
N ASN A 41 -1.35 15.17 -7.89
CA ASN A 41 -2.33 14.11 -8.13
C ASN A 41 -2.48 13.25 -6.87
N PRO A 42 -3.70 12.94 -6.44
CA PRO A 42 -3.90 12.02 -5.33
C PRO A 42 -3.30 10.65 -5.59
N VAL A 43 -2.70 10.08 -4.56
CA VAL A 43 -2.22 8.69 -4.51
C VAL A 43 -3.08 7.95 -3.51
N VAL A 44 -3.60 6.78 -3.89
CA VAL A 44 -4.30 5.87 -2.99
C VAL A 44 -3.46 4.62 -2.81
N VAL A 45 -3.16 4.28 -1.55
CA VAL A 45 -2.57 3.00 -1.19
C VAL A 45 -3.69 2.06 -0.75
N GLU A 46 -4.00 1.09 -1.59
CA GLU A 46 -4.91 0.00 -1.26
C GLU A 46 -4.13 -1.10 -0.54
N GLY A 47 -4.60 -1.50 0.63
CA GLY A 47 -4.00 -2.60 1.39
C GLY A 47 -4.81 -3.88 1.23
N TYR A 48 -4.11 -5.01 1.24
CA TYR A 48 -4.70 -6.34 1.18
C TYR A 48 -3.99 -7.35 2.09
N ALA A 49 -4.73 -8.35 2.58
CA ALA A 49 -4.23 -9.44 3.42
C ALA A 49 -5.10 -10.71 3.24
N GLU A 50 -4.47 -11.87 3.04
CA GLU A 50 -5.17 -13.14 2.78
C GLU A 50 -5.42 -14.01 4.02
N ASP A 51 -4.61 -13.84 5.07
CA ASP A 51 -4.63 -14.72 6.23
C ASP A 51 -5.59 -14.26 7.34
N GLY A 52 -6.08 -15.22 8.12
CA GLY A 52 -6.96 -14.95 9.28
C GLY A 52 -8.43 -14.69 8.94
N LEU A 53 -9.17 -14.24 9.95
CA LEU A 53 -10.58 -13.87 9.88
C LEU A 53 -10.79 -12.52 9.16
N PRO A 54 -12.00 -12.20 8.67
CA PRO A 54 -12.24 -10.97 7.91
C PRO A 54 -11.85 -9.67 8.64
N ASP A 55 -12.04 -9.60 9.95
CA ASP A 55 -11.62 -8.48 10.79
C ASP A 55 -10.09 -8.39 10.92
N GLN A 56 -9.41 -9.52 11.06
CA GLN A 56 -7.94 -9.59 11.09
C GLN A 56 -7.34 -9.12 9.76
N ARG A 57 -7.89 -9.59 8.63
CA ARG A 57 -7.49 -9.14 7.28
C ARG A 57 -7.71 -7.65 7.09
N TYR A 58 -8.81 -7.11 7.61
CA TYR A 58 -9.09 -5.68 7.53
C TYR A 58 -8.06 -4.85 8.32
N ILE A 59 -7.72 -5.29 9.54
CA ILE A 59 -6.71 -4.63 10.38
C ILE A 59 -5.33 -4.69 9.70
N GLU A 60 -4.91 -5.86 9.24
CA GLU A 60 -3.61 -6.06 8.60
C GLU A 60 -3.49 -5.27 7.29
N SER A 61 -4.49 -5.36 6.42
CA SER A 61 -4.52 -4.57 5.18
C SER A 61 -4.47 -3.07 5.45
N ARG A 62 -5.16 -2.58 6.49
CA ARG A 62 -5.07 -1.17 6.91
C ARG A 62 -3.67 -0.79 7.37
N GLN A 63 -3.03 -1.64 8.18
CA GLN A 63 -1.67 -1.38 8.67
C GLN A 63 -0.67 -1.28 7.52
N ARG A 64 -0.69 -2.24 6.59
CA ARG A 64 0.19 -2.25 5.41
C ARG A 64 0.03 -0.99 4.56
N ALA A 65 -1.21 -0.54 4.34
CA ALA A 65 -1.47 0.67 3.59
C ALA A 65 -0.99 1.92 4.33
N ALA A 66 -1.20 1.99 5.65
CA ALA A 66 -0.76 3.10 6.50
C ALA A 66 0.76 3.23 6.55
N ASP A 67 1.49 2.11 6.65
CA ASP A 67 2.97 2.14 6.66
C ASP A 67 3.53 2.70 5.36
N VAL A 68 2.96 2.30 4.22
CA VAL A 68 3.38 2.79 2.91
C VAL A 68 2.96 4.25 2.71
N GLN A 69 1.77 4.66 3.16
CA GLN A 69 1.37 6.07 3.20
C GLN A 69 2.40 6.90 3.98
N HIS A 70 2.72 6.49 5.21
CA HIS A 70 3.66 7.20 6.05
C HIS A 70 5.05 7.28 5.41
N TYR A 71 5.48 6.20 4.75
CA TYR A 71 6.73 6.20 4.00
C TYR A 71 6.71 7.19 2.82
N LEU A 72 5.65 7.20 2.00
CA LEU A 72 5.53 8.12 0.88
C LEU A 72 5.48 9.60 1.34
N GLU A 73 4.72 9.89 2.39
CA GLU A 73 4.64 11.23 2.99
C GLU A 73 5.99 11.69 3.54
N SER A 74 6.69 10.84 4.28
CA SER A 74 7.96 11.21 4.92
C SER A 74 9.15 11.20 3.97
N HIS A 75 9.22 10.26 3.03
CA HIS A 75 10.37 10.06 2.14
C HIS A 75 10.30 10.92 0.89
N LEU A 76 9.12 11.02 0.27
CA LEU A 76 8.91 11.82 -0.94
C LEU A 76 8.33 13.21 -0.64
N HIS A 77 8.14 13.53 0.64
CA HIS A 77 7.55 14.80 1.09
C HIS A 77 6.20 15.10 0.44
N LEU A 78 5.40 14.06 0.17
CA LEU A 78 4.06 14.23 -0.36
C LEU A 78 3.17 14.90 0.68
N ARG A 79 2.27 15.75 0.19
CA ARG A 79 1.27 16.40 1.03
C ARG A 79 0.33 15.32 1.60
N PRO A 80 0.13 15.24 2.93
CA PRO A 80 -0.74 14.23 3.53
C PRO A 80 -2.16 14.23 2.96
N GLU A 81 -2.69 15.39 2.58
CA GLU A 81 -4.02 15.49 1.95
C GLU A 81 -4.12 14.86 0.55
N LEU A 82 -2.99 14.53 -0.07
CA LEU A 82 -2.92 13.85 -1.37
C LEU A 82 -2.60 12.37 -1.27
N VAL A 83 -2.35 11.82 -0.08
CA VAL A 83 -2.08 10.39 0.10
C VAL A 83 -3.21 9.78 0.93
N GLY A 84 -4.04 8.96 0.29
CA GLY A 84 -5.11 8.23 0.94
C GLY A 84 -4.78 6.75 1.11
N ILE A 85 -5.44 6.09 2.06
CA ILE A 85 -5.39 4.63 2.22
C ILE A 85 -6.75 3.99 2.05
N MET A 86 -6.79 2.75 1.57
CA MET A 86 -8.01 1.97 1.46
C MET A 86 -7.77 0.50 1.88
N PRO A 87 -8.23 0.07 3.06
CA PRO A 87 -8.14 -1.33 3.46
C PRO A 87 -9.22 -2.17 2.77
N LEU A 88 -8.82 -3.20 2.03
CA LEU A 88 -9.71 -4.01 1.21
C LEU A 88 -9.74 -5.51 1.58
N GLY A 89 -9.08 -5.89 2.69
CA GLY A 89 -9.01 -7.30 3.12
C GLY A 89 -8.35 -8.16 2.04
N ASP A 90 -8.93 -9.31 1.68
CA ASP A 90 -8.35 -10.19 0.66
C ASP A 90 -8.89 -9.94 -0.75
N ARG A 91 -9.80 -8.96 -0.97
CA ARG A 91 -10.60 -8.87 -2.21
C ARG A 91 -10.31 -7.62 -3.05
N PRO A 92 -9.47 -7.74 -4.09
CA PRO A 92 -9.36 -6.75 -5.14
C PRO A 92 -10.69 -6.44 -5.84
N PRO A 93 -10.85 -5.23 -6.42
CA PRO A 93 -11.99 -4.92 -7.27
C PRO A 93 -12.15 -5.93 -8.42
N ALA A 94 -13.40 -6.31 -8.74
CA ALA A 94 -13.69 -7.38 -9.70
C ALA A 94 -13.05 -7.20 -11.09
N LYS A 95 -12.86 -5.94 -11.54
CA LYS A 95 -12.27 -5.61 -12.85
C LYS A 95 -10.76 -5.90 -12.94
N THR A 96 -10.11 -6.26 -11.83
CA THR A 96 -8.66 -6.56 -11.79
C THR A 96 -8.32 -7.98 -12.25
N GLY A 97 -9.32 -8.87 -12.35
CA GLY A 97 -9.13 -10.29 -12.68
C GLY A 97 -8.51 -11.12 -11.54
N LYS A 98 -8.31 -10.54 -10.35
CA LYS A 98 -7.78 -11.23 -9.16
C LYS A 98 -8.93 -11.68 -8.27
N SER A 99 -8.90 -12.94 -7.84
CA SER A 99 -9.83 -13.47 -6.82
C SER A 99 -9.39 -13.14 -5.41
N SER A 100 -8.08 -13.00 -5.19
CA SER A 100 -7.48 -12.62 -3.91
C SER A 100 -6.17 -11.86 -4.12
N TRP A 101 -5.69 -11.14 -3.09
CA TRP A 101 -4.37 -10.51 -3.10
C TRP A 101 -3.79 -10.38 -1.70
N ASP A 102 -2.49 -10.57 -1.58
CA ASP A 102 -1.71 -10.32 -0.36
C ASP A 102 -0.63 -9.26 -0.64
N GLY A 103 -0.77 -8.07 -0.06
CA GLY A 103 0.16 -6.96 -0.26
C GLY A 103 -0.54 -5.61 -0.41
N ILE A 104 -0.06 -4.79 -1.34
CA ILE A 104 -0.63 -3.46 -1.60
C ILE A 104 -0.87 -3.21 -3.09
N CYS A 105 -1.69 -2.20 -3.39
CA CYS A 105 -1.72 -1.54 -4.68
C CYS A 105 -1.56 -0.03 -4.49
N ILE A 106 -0.66 0.59 -5.26
CA ILE A 106 -0.51 2.06 -5.31
C ILE A 106 -1.19 2.57 -6.57
N ALA A 107 -2.24 3.37 -6.42
CA ALA A 107 -3.01 3.95 -7.51
C ALA A 107 -2.79 5.47 -7.58
N LEU A 108 -2.41 5.97 -8.76
CA LEU A 108 -2.37 7.40 -9.04
C LEU A 108 -3.71 7.83 -9.64
N VAL A 109 -4.36 8.81 -9.03
CA VAL A 109 -5.60 9.40 -9.53
C VAL A 109 -5.23 10.63 -10.35
N VAL A 110 -5.10 10.46 -11.66
CA VAL A 110 -4.83 11.59 -12.55
C VAL A 110 -6.14 12.34 -12.84
N SER A 111 -6.14 13.63 -12.52
CA SER A 111 -7.21 14.52 -13.01
C SER A 111 -7.03 14.71 -14.52
N LYS A 112 -8.11 14.58 -15.28
CA LYS A 112 -8.11 14.84 -16.73
C LYS A 112 -8.00 16.33 -17.04
#